data_AF-A0A944U3E3-F1
#
_entry.id   AF-A0A944U3E3-F1
#
_cell.length_a   1.000
_cell.length_b   1.000
_cell.length_c   1.000
_cell.angle_alpha   90.00
_cell.angle_beta   90.00
_cell.angle_gamma   90.00
#
_symmetry.space_group_name_H-M   'P 1'
#
loop_
_entity.id
_entity.type
_entity.pdbx_description
1 polymer ?
#
loop_
_entity_poly.entity_id
_entity_poly.type
_entity_poly.pdbx_seq_one_letter_code
_entity_poly.pdbx_strand_id
1 'polypeptide(L)' 'MKKSITFSMSLFSAFLLWSMVEAHTQSTLKKVGDIAEDFELTDVISGDSIRLHDYRGSIVLLDFFFYW' A
#
# COMPACT_ATOMS: atom_id res chain seq x y z
N MET A 1 21.97 11.77 -38.93
CA MET A 1 21.00 12.41 -38.00
C MET A 1 20.05 11.44 -37.28
N LYS A 2 19.75 10.24 -37.81
CA LYS A 2 18.78 9.29 -37.20
C LYS A 2 19.26 8.55 -35.94
N LYS A 3 20.57 8.33 -35.78
CA LYS A 3 21.17 7.59 -34.65
C LYS A 3 21.10 8.33 -33.29
N SER A 4 21.04 9.66 -33.32
CA SER A 4 20.98 10.52 -32.12
C SER A 4 19.60 10.48 -31.44
N ILE A 5 18.52 10.43 -32.25
CA ILE A 5 17.14 10.40 -31.77
C ILE A 5 16.82 9.05 -31.10
N THR A 6 17.29 7.94 -31.67
CA THR A 6 17.13 6.61 -31.06
C THR A 6 17.86 6.47 -29.72
N PHE A 7 19.04 7.09 -29.57
CA PHE A 7 19.80 7.05 -28.33
C PHE A 7 19.10 7.86 -27.21
N SER A 8 18.58 9.04 -27.55
CA SER A 8 17.80 9.88 -26.64
C SER A 8 16.50 9.19 -26.17
N MET A 9 15.83 8.46 -27.06
CA MET A 9 14.59 7.75 -26.74
C MET A 9 14.84 6.53 -25.83
N SER A 10 15.95 5.82 -26.01
CA SER A 10 16.37 4.72 -25.11
C SER A 10 16.77 5.20 -23.71
N LEU A 11 17.43 6.35 -23.59
CA LEU A 11 17.75 6.97 -22.30
C LEU A 11 16.48 7.42 -21.56
N PHE A 12 15.52 7.98 -22.28
CA PHE A 12 14.23 8.40 -21.70
C PHE A 12 13.39 7.20 -21.25
N SER A 13 13.39 6.11 -22.02
CA SER A 13 12.68 4.88 -21.63
C SER A 13 13.36 4.13 -20.48
N ALA A 14 14.69 4.14 -20.39
CA ALA A 14 15.39 3.63 -19.22
C ALA A 14 15.09 4.47 -17.95
N PHE A 15 14.97 5.80 -18.08
CA PHE A 15 14.59 6.69 -16.98
C PHE A 15 13.13 6.46 -16.52
N LEU A 16 12.19 6.25 -17.45
CA LEU A 16 10.80 5.92 -17.13
C LEU A 16 10.65 4.54 -16.46
N LEU A 17 11.44 3.56 -16.90
CA LEU A 17 11.47 2.25 -16.26
C LEU A 17 12.08 2.31 -14.86
N TRP A 18 13.08 3.17 -14.65
CA TRP A 18 13.67 3.42 -13.34
C TRP A 18 12.68 4.12 -12.39
N SER A 19 11.95 5.14 -12.85
CA SER A 19 10.99 5.87 -11.99
C SER A 19 9.80 5.02 -11.52
N MET A 20 9.47 3.94 -12.24
CA MET A 20 8.40 3.01 -11.82
C MET A 20 8.85 2.04 -10.72
N VAL A 21 10.16 1.88 -10.50
CA VAL A 21 10.72 1.00 -9.45
C VAL A 21 10.69 1.68 -8.07
N GLU A 22 10.53 3.00 -8.00
CA GLU A 22 10.51 3.74 -6.72
C GLU A 22 9.10 3.88 -6.11
N ALA A 23 8.06 3.32 -6.74
CA ALA A 23 6.68 3.35 -6.24
C ALA A 23 6.42 2.34 -5.09
N HIS A 24 7.44 1.95 -4.34
CA HIS A 24 7.32 0.96 -3.29
C HIS A 24 7.31 1.61 -1.91
N THR A 25 6.08 1.73 -1.40
CA THR A 25 5.70 1.92 0.01
C THR A 25 6.28 3.16 0.70
N GLN A 26 5.64 4.30 0.47
CA GLN A 26 5.77 5.43 1.39
C GLN A 26 4.97 5.12 2.66
N SER A 27 5.62 4.50 3.66
CA SER A 27 5.04 4.33 4.99
C SER A 27 4.87 5.72 5.62
N THR A 28 3.64 6.18 5.73
CA THR A 28 3.36 7.43 6.45
C THR A 28 3.43 7.11 7.94
N LEU A 29 4.25 7.83 8.70
CA LEU A 29 4.36 7.63 10.15
C LEU A 29 3.01 7.96 10.80
N LYS A 30 2.35 6.95 11.36
CA LYS A 30 1.09 7.09 12.10
C LYS A 30 1.36 7.41 13.56
N LYS A 31 0.57 8.30 14.13
CA LYS A 31 0.61 8.68 15.54
C LYS A 31 -0.76 8.57 16.17
N VAL A 32 -0.79 8.55 17.50
CA VAL A 32 -2.05 8.60 18.27
C VAL A 32 -2.82 9.87 17.90
N GLY A 33 -4.12 9.71 17.68
CA GLY A 33 -5.02 10.79 17.26
C GLY A 33 -5.23 10.88 15.74
N ASP A 34 -4.41 10.20 14.94
CA ASP A 34 -4.70 10.03 13.51
C ASP A 34 -5.89 9.07 13.31
N ILE A 35 -6.60 9.23 12.20
CA ILE A 35 -7.60 8.26 11.78
C ILE A 35 -6.89 6.95 11.47
N ALA A 36 -7.32 5.86 12.11
CA ALA A 36 -6.82 4.52 11.86
C ALA A 36 -7.04 4.13 10.40
N GLU A 37 -6.06 3.47 9.79
CA GLU A 37 -6.21 2.96 8.43
C GLU A 37 -7.27 1.87 8.39
N ASP A 38 -8.09 1.91 7.34
CA ASP A 38 -9.06 0.87 7.10
C ASP A 38 -8.34 -0.41 6.65
N PHE A 39 -8.95 -1.55 6.95
CA PHE A 39 -8.47 -2.84 6.51
C PHE A 39 -9.66 -3.69 6.08
N GLU A 40 -9.37 -4.70 5.27
CA GLU A 40 -10.32 -5.76 4.94
C GLU A 40 -9.63 -7.09 5.19
N LEU A 41 -10.23 -7.92 6.03
CA LEU A 41 -9.75 -9.25 6.37
C LEU A 41 -10.88 -10.25 6.15
N THR A 42 -10.51 -11.49 5.84
CA THR A 42 -11.46 -12.61 5.87
C THR A 42 -11.42 -13.25 7.24
N ASP A 43 -12.57 -13.33 7.90
CA ASP A 43 -12.71 -14.06 9.15
C ASP A 43 -12.39 -15.54 8.93
N VAL A 44 -11.50 -16.08 9.76
CA VAL A 44 -10.98 -17.45 9.56
C VAL A 44 -11.97 -18.55 9.95
N ILE A 45 -13.03 -18.22 10.70
CA ILE A 45 -14.04 -19.20 11.17
C ILE A 45 -15.27 -19.17 10.26
N SER A 46 -15.83 -17.98 10.05
CA SER A 46 -17.06 -17.73 9.28
C SER A 46 -16.81 -17.55 7.78
N GLY A 47 -15.62 -17.08 7.40
CA GLY A 47 -15.31 -16.71 6.01
C GLY A 47 -15.86 -15.34 5.60
N ASP A 48 -16.51 -14.61 6.50
CA ASP A 48 -17.08 -13.30 6.22
C ASP A 48 -15.98 -12.24 6.02
N SER A 49 -16.29 -11.21 5.24
CA SER A 49 -15.42 -10.03 5.14
C SER A 49 -15.60 -9.14 6.37
N ILE A 50 -14.49 -8.78 7.02
CA ILE A 50 -14.42 -7.88 8.16
C ILE A 50 -13.68 -6.63 7.73
N ARG A 51 -14.33 -5.46 7.87
CA ARG A 51 -13.70 -4.15 7.65
C ARG A 51 -13.73 -3.30 8.90
N LEU A 52 -12.70 -2.46 9.11
CA LEU A 52 -12.68 -1.59 10.28
C LEU A 52 -13.86 -0.61 10.28
N HIS A 53 -14.24 -0.10 9.11
CA HIS A 53 -15.34 0.86 9.00
C HIS A 53 -16.70 0.31 9.41
N ASP A 54 -16.91 -1.00 9.36
CA ASP A 54 -18.19 -1.62 9.77
C ASP A 54 -18.45 -1.45 11.27
N TYR A 55 -17.40 -1.19 12.07
CA TYR A 55 -17.48 -0.99 13.51
C TYR A 55 -17.56 0.49 13.94
N ARG A 56 -17.77 1.42 13.00
CA ARG A 56 -17.88 2.85 13.32
C ARG A 56 -18.95 3.10 14.39
N GLY A 57 -18.58 3.85 15.42
CA GLY A 57 -19.42 4.11 16.60
C GLY A 57 -19.15 3.19 17.79
N SER A 58 -18.32 2.16 17.60
CA SER A 58 -17.83 1.28 18.66
C SER A 58 -16.38 1.59 19.02
N ILE A 59 -15.97 1.21 20.24
CA ILE A 59 -14.55 1.15 20.60
C ILE A 59 -14.01 -0.20 20.09
N VAL A 60 -12.94 -0.16 19.32
CA VAL A 60 -12.32 -1.35 18.70
C VAL A 60 -10.91 -1.53 19.27
N LEU A 61 -10.59 -2.75 19.70
CA LEU A 61 -9.24 -3.17 20.07
C LEU A 61 -8.67 -4.00 18.91
N LEU A 62 -7.56 -3.56 18.32
CA LEU A 62 -6.80 -4.35 17.37
C LEU A 62 -5.70 -5.10 18.11
N ASP A 63 -5.84 -6.42 18.18
CA ASP A 63 -4.87 -7.32 18.79
C ASP A 63 -4.16 -8.12 17.71
N PHE A 64 -2.84 -7.96 17.62
CA PHE A 64 -2.01 -8.68 16.66
C PHE A 64 -1.36 -9.84 17.39
N PHE A 65 -1.94 -11.02 17.20
CA PHE A 65 -1.52 -12.23 17.89
C PHE A 65 -0.99 -13.29 16.93
N PHE A 66 0.03 -14.01 17.38
CA PHE A 66 0.49 -15.27 16.79
C PHE A 66 0.98 -16.20 17.91
N TYR A 67 0.83 -17.52 17.71
CA TYR A 67 1.04 -18.53 18.76
C TYR A 67 2.48 -19.08 18.88
N TRP A 68 3.45 -18.53 18.13
CA TRP A 68 4.83 -19.02 18.06
C TRP A 68 5.85 -17.95 18.44
#